data_AF-A0A6U0Y4L9-F1
#
_entry.id   AF-A0A6U0Y4L9-F1
#
_cell.length_a   1.000
_cell.length_b   1.000
_cell.length_c   1.000
_cell.angle_alpha   90.00
_cell.angle_beta   90.00
_cell.angle_gamma   90.00
#
_symmetry.space_group_name_H-M   'P 1'
#
loop_
_entity.id
_entity.type
_entity.pdbx_description
1 polymer ?
#
loop_
_entity_poly.entity_id
_entity_poly.type
_entity_poly.pdbx_seq_one_letter_code
_entity_poly.pdbx_strand_id
1 'polypeptide(L)'
;SRAAKIPSPPKGRRMARTRALALAALAVLPLTTCQTTITARDGFGNQVDWFFILKLPNGTFPASELWKLEVSGGRISVADLDIGSQHCNCPDPSCDGMPYPEYGAGRGSGLCYLYADSNNSTLRYFTDVTNDKGEPMECLGQGGNDPLSQTMRQLQNEDAYSADDVEWAIWNDELQALADSYDADVCAYSSYSDEGLPYTPCSTDADCGLRCSGSPYEECTDDADCSSGTCKQISCKSRELPQYANTCGSPYGHSKGALAYEKDSTGFFLQATTPNWPDPSQRDVFVPLGCQLDNNAYLSQSFMGVTLEADTFSDIAKNLESARLCSTGTLSCRNGSAGHLIDFNCTSEQTRGEDWSILDTAFSGNSNAGMHSNSATVTTPGGVDVSLIVHSSEDAVPPWMVVADELEVDLGVASWWDYNYGFASICAGDDYSATTNNMCLVSEELGLSLNSEGGAAYSLENAIAASFVMNGQDLAWGLWGDFTSIASHAKFGTAASWDFPWVVSGDENNQGWSCSTSCTGSQNGRGGLFWAINDADLHASMYSTLKTVCACNSFSVDYKRFCNFGCSYKNTTASMPIGPSYLQQSSFWDADNKAWIP
;
A
#
# COMPACT_ATOMS: atom_id res chain seq x y z
N SER A 1 52.45 4.64 82.57
CA SER A 1 53.36 5.79 82.43
C SER A 1 52.60 7.01 81.94
N ARG A 2 52.31 7.93 82.88
CA ARG A 2 52.03 9.39 82.83
C ARG A 2 51.72 10.03 81.46
N ALA A 3 50.78 10.97 81.29
CA ALA A 3 49.86 11.69 82.18
C ALA A 3 48.84 12.48 81.33
N ALA A 4 47.70 12.81 81.96
CA ALA A 4 46.60 13.62 81.44
C ALA A 4 46.90 15.14 81.35
N LYS A 5 46.09 15.88 80.57
CA LYS A 5 45.41 17.12 81.01
C LYS A 5 44.48 17.72 79.95
N ILE A 6 43.24 18.00 80.39
CA ILE A 6 42.26 18.92 79.77
C ILE A 6 42.68 20.37 80.10
N PRO A 7 42.47 21.32 79.17
CA PRO A 7 42.05 22.67 79.56
C PRO A 7 40.77 23.16 78.84
N SER A 8 39.98 23.87 79.62
CA SER A 8 38.72 24.59 79.35
C SER A 8 38.88 25.82 78.41
N PRO A 9 37.76 26.46 77.95
CA PRO A 9 37.66 27.12 76.64
C PRO A 9 38.04 28.60 76.66
N PRO A 10 38.33 29.22 75.48
CA PRO A 10 38.38 30.65 75.35
C PRO A 10 37.00 31.25 75.00
N LYS A 11 36.74 32.37 75.65
CA LYS A 11 35.58 33.26 75.47
C LYS A 11 35.61 33.96 74.11
N GLY A 12 34.42 34.05 73.51
CA GLY A 12 33.90 35.25 72.84
C GLY A 12 34.72 35.90 71.72
N ARG A 13 34.26 35.72 70.48
CA ARG A 13 34.28 36.79 69.47
C ARG A 13 32.93 36.80 68.73
N ARG A 14 32.20 37.90 68.91
CA ARG A 14 31.16 38.37 68.00
C ARG A 14 31.81 38.61 66.64
N MET A 15 31.26 38.09 65.55
CA MET A 15 31.27 38.77 64.26
C MET A 15 30.20 38.20 63.32
N ALA A 16 29.48 39.14 62.69
CA ALA A 16 28.68 39.06 61.47
C ALA A 16 27.60 37.96 61.36
N ARG A 17 26.34 38.37 61.59
CA ARG A 17 25.18 37.76 60.94
C ARG A 17 25.27 38.03 59.44
N THR A 18 25.84 37.12 58.67
CA THR A 18 25.59 37.06 57.24
C THR A 18 24.24 36.37 57.06
N ARG A 19 23.20 37.14 56.71
CA ARG A 19 21.95 36.59 56.21
C ARG A 19 22.27 35.90 54.88
N ALA A 20 22.49 34.59 54.90
CA ALA A 20 22.36 33.79 53.71
C ALA A 20 20.87 33.78 53.36
N LEU A 21 20.48 34.57 52.36
CA LEU A 21 19.27 34.27 51.60
C LEU A 21 19.49 32.89 51.00
N ALA A 22 18.78 31.89 51.54
CA ALA A 22 18.50 30.69 50.78
C ALA A 22 17.58 31.11 49.63
N LEU A 23 18.15 31.45 48.48
CA LEU A 23 17.42 31.34 47.23
C LEU A 23 17.12 29.85 47.09
N ALA A 24 15.87 29.47 47.35
CA ALA A 24 15.33 28.25 46.79
C ALA A 24 15.39 28.43 45.26
N ALA A 25 16.45 27.92 44.65
CA ALA A 25 16.42 27.60 43.24
C ALA A 25 15.35 26.52 43.10
N LEU A 26 14.12 26.91 42.79
CA LEU A 26 13.22 26.01 42.07
C LEU A 26 14.00 25.62 40.83
N ALA A 27 14.54 24.40 40.83
CA ALA A 27 14.92 23.75 39.60
C ALA A 27 13.63 23.66 38.78
N VAL A 28 13.44 24.65 37.91
CA VAL A 28 12.59 24.50 36.73
C VAL A 28 13.30 23.41 35.95
N LEU A 29 12.95 22.15 36.24
CA LEU A 29 13.17 21.08 35.28
C LEU A 29 12.54 21.61 34.00
N PRO A 30 13.29 21.76 32.89
CA PRO A 30 12.63 21.99 31.63
C PRO A 30 11.65 20.83 31.51
N LEU A 31 10.35 21.15 31.52
CA LEU A 31 9.37 20.30 30.91
C LEU A 31 9.87 20.22 29.46
N THR A 32 10.67 19.20 29.15
CA THR A 32 10.76 18.69 27.80
C THR A 32 9.32 18.32 27.46
N THR A 33 8.59 19.30 26.94
CA THR A 33 7.48 19.02 26.05
C THR A 33 8.08 18.06 25.04
N CYS A 34 7.69 16.79 25.11
CA CYS A 34 7.94 15.86 24.01
C CYS A 34 7.25 16.49 22.81
N GLN A 35 8.00 17.28 22.06
CA GLN A 35 7.57 17.81 20.79
C GLN A 35 7.52 16.57 19.91
N THR A 36 6.31 16.02 19.75
CA THR A 36 6.07 14.88 18.89
C THR A 36 6.28 15.39 17.49
N THR A 37 7.31 14.94 16.78
CA THR A 37 7.51 15.25 15.36
C THR A 37 6.66 14.29 14.51
N ILE A 38 6.24 14.72 13.33
CA ILE A 38 5.51 13.86 12.39
C ILE A 38 6.48 12.85 11.79
N THR A 39 6.19 11.57 11.98
CA THR A 39 7.07 10.45 11.57
C THR A 39 6.25 9.20 11.28
N ALA A 40 6.82 8.22 10.58
CA ALA A 40 6.26 6.87 10.56
C ALA A 40 6.36 6.28 11.98
N ARG A 41 5.30 5.58 12.42
CA ARG A 41 5.19 5.05 13.79
C ARG A 41 5.08 3.54 13.78
N ASP A 42 5.70 2.88 14.77
CA ASP A 42 5.40 1.49 15.07
C ASP A 42 3.99 1.32 15.67
N GLY A 43 3.57 0.08 15.91
CA GLY A 43 2.27 -0.21 16.52
C GLY A 43 2.06 0.37 17.92
N PHE A 44 3.12 0.80 18.61
CA PHE A 44 3.07 1.36 19.95
C PHE A 44 3.27 2.88 19.99
N GLY A 45 3.38 3.53 18.82
CA GLY A 45 3.55 4.98 18.70
C GLY A 45 5.01 5.45 18.80
N ASN A 46 5.98 4.55 18.81
CA ASN A 46 7.39 4.94 18.74
C ASN A 46 7.74 5.31 17.29
N GLN A 47 8.69 6.24 17.14
CA GLN A 47 9.21 6.60 15.82
C GLN A 47 9.99 5.42 15.21
N VAL A 48 9.81 5.22 13.91
CA VAL A 48 10.59 4.30 13.07
C VAL A 48 11.03 5.02 11.80
N ASP A 49 12.17 4.64 11.23
CA ASP A 49 12.60 5.12 9.91
C ASP A 49 11.73 4.57 8.81
N TRP A 50 11.31 3.33 8.96
CA TRP A 50 10.38 2.67 8.05
C TRP A 50 9.61 1.57 8.76
N PHE A 51 8.45 1.22 8.21
CA PHE A 51 7.76 -0.03 8.51
C PHE A 51 7.23 -0.67 7.24
N PHE A 52 7.18 -1.99 7.25
CA PHE A 52 6.57 -2.80 6.19
C PHE A 52 5.51 -3.72 6.79
N ILE A 53 4.33 -3.75 6.16
CA ILE A 53 3.20 -4.56 6.59
C ILE A 53 2.77 -5.45 5.42
N LEU A 54 2.62 -6.74 5.70
CA LEU A 54 1.90 -7.66 4.83
C LEU A 54 0.60 -8.08 5.51
N LYS A 55 -0.51 -7.44 5.12
CA LYS A 55 -1.85 -7.81 5.58
C LYS A 55 -2.23 -9.15 4.99
N LEU A 56 -2.69 -10.05 5.85
CA LEU A 56 -3.14 -11.38 5.47
C LEU A 56 -4.53 -11.30 4.81
N PRO A 57 -4.87 -12.27 3.94
CA PRO A 57 -6.20 -12.36 3.38
C PRO A 57 -7.20 -12.94 4.39
N ASN A 58 -8.48 -12.88 4.07
CA ASN A 58 -9.55 -13.32 4.97
C ASN A 58 -9.50 -14.82 5.33
N GLY A 59 -8.86 -15.63 4.51
CA GLY A 59 -8.69 -17.06 4.67
C GLY A 59 -7.23 -17.47 4.47
N THR A 60 -6.83 -18.52 5.15
CA THR A 60 -5.53 -19.19 4.95
C THR A 60 -5.77 -20.69 5.04
N PHE A 61 -4.77 -21.48 4.66
CA PHE A 61 -4.81 -22.95 4.74
C PHE A 61 -3.48 -23.49 5.26
N PRO A 62 -3.41 -24.71 5.82
CA PRO A 62 -2.15 -25.28 6.27
C PRO A 62 -1.11 -25.34 5.14
N ALA A 63 0.14 -24.92 5.39
CA ALA A 63 1.20 -24.94 4.39
C ALA A 63 1.46 -26.36 3.81
N SER A 64 1.11 -27.40 4.56
CA SER A 64 1.12 -28.79 4.08
C SER A 64 0.16 -29.06 2.91
N GLU A 65 -0.73 -28.14 2.55
CA GLU A 65 -1.62 -28.26 1.38
C GLU A 65 -1.10 -27.55 0.13
N LEU A 66 0.05 -26.87 0.19
CA LEU A 66 0.63 -26.16 -0.97
C LEU A 66 0.81 -27.07 -2.19
N TRP A 67 1.12 -28.35 -2.00
CA TRP A 67 1.23 -29.32 -3.10
C TRP A 67 -0.07 -29.43 -3.94
N LYS A 68 -1.24 -29.12 -3.36
CA LYS A 68 -2.50 -29.13 -4.12
C LYS A 68 -2.54 -28.03 -5.18
N LEU A 69 -1.88 -26.89 -4.94
CA LEU A 69 -1.69 -25.83 -5.94
C LEU A 69 -0.86 -26.36 -7.10
N GLU A 70 0.22 -27.08 -6.81
CA GLU A 70 1.10 -27.61 -7.85
C GLU A 70 0.37 -28.64 -8.73
N VAL A 71 -0.40 -29.55 -8.11
CA VAL A 71 -1.14 -30.60 -8.81
C VAL A 71 -2.36 -30.08 -9.56
N SER A 72 -2.99 -29.00 -9.08
CA SER A 72 -4.09 -28.34 -9.79
C SER A 72 -3.62 -27.47 -10.95
N GLY A 73 -2.30 -27.36 -11.13
CA GLY A 73 -1.73 -26.46 -12.12
C GLY A 73 -2.05 -25.01 -11.76
N GLY A 74 -1.94 -24.61 -10.50
CA GLY A 74 -2.25 -23.26 -10.00
C GLY A 74 -3.74 -23.00 -9.77
N ARG A 75 -4.64 -23.71 -10.45
CA ARG A 75 -6.09 -23.46 -10.42
C ARG A 75 -6.77 -24.30 -9.34
N ILE A 76 -6.55 -23.94 -8.08
CA ILE A 76 -7.21 -24.62 -6.96
C ILE A 76 -8.59 -23.99 -6.68
N SER A 77 -9.59 -24.82 -6.47
CA SER A 77 -10.82 -24.36 -5.85
C SER A 77 -10.59 -24.17 -4.35
N VAL A 78 -11.04 -23.05 -3.79
CA VAL A 78 -10.99 -22.81 -2.35
C VAL A 78 -11.71 -23.92 -1.57
N ALA A 79 -12.72 -24.56 -2.17
CA ALA A 79 -13.44 -25.70 -1.57
C ALA A 79 -12.58 -26.97 -1.41
N ASP A 80 -11.45 -27.07 -2.13
CA ASP A 80 -10.52 -28.19 -2.03
C ASP A 80 -9.43 -27.96 -0.96
N LEU A 81 -9.39 -26.77 -0.37
CA LEU A 81 -8.45 -26.35 0.68
C LEU A 81 -9.10 -26.39 2.06
N ASP A 82 -8.31 -26.73 3.08
CA ASP A 82 -8.72 -26.60 4.48
C ASP A 82 -8.61 -25.14 4.96
N ILE A 83 -9.58 -24.33 4.54
CA ILE A 83 -9.68 -22.90 4.92
C ILE A 83 -10.20 -22.67 6.35
N GLY A 84 -10.42 -23.75 7.11
CA GLY A 84 -10.98 -23.68 8.47
C GLY A 84 -9.99 -23.25 9.54
N SER A 85 -8.71 -23.11 9.19
CA SER A 85 -7.66 -22.71 10.12
C SER A 85 -7.83 -21.23 10.51
N GLN A 86 -8.18 -21.00 11.78
CA GLN A 86 -8.31 -19.64 12.31
C GLN A 86 -6.94 -19.00 12.46
N HIS A 87 -6.49 -18.31 11.42
CA HIS A 87 -5.26 -17.51 11.46
C HIS A 87 -5.48 -16.13 12.09
N CYS A 88 -6.74 -15.68 12.18
CA CYS A 88 -7.08 -14.35 12.67
C CYS A 88 -8.22 -14.39 13.67
N ASN A 89 -8.06 -13.65 14.76
CA ASN A 89 -9.03 -13.50 15.84
C ASN A 89 -9.44 -12.03 16.07
N CYS A 90 -9.16 -11.17 15.08
CA CYS A 90 -9.56 -9.79 15.12
C CYS A 90 -11.08 -9.63 15.12
N PRO A 91 -11.64 -8.72 15.93
CA PRO A 91 -13.04 -8.36 15.82
C PRO A 91 -13.30 -7.69 14.47
N ASP A 92 -14.56 -7.70 14.05
CA ASP A 92 -15.01 -6.89 12.92
C ASP A 92 -14.73 -5.40 13.18
N PRO A 93 -14.35 -4.64 12.13
CA PRO A 93 -14.19 -3.20 12.24
C PRO A 93 -15.40 -2.51 12.87
N SER A 94 -15.11 -1.65 13.86
CA SER A 94 -16.13 -0.82 14.50
C SER A 94 -16.40 0.40 13.64
N CYS A 95 -17.33 0.28 12.69
CA CYS A 95 -17.67 1.35 11.76
C CYS A 95 -18.73 2.33 12.31
N ASP A 96 -18.85 2.45 13.63
CA ASP A 96 -19.78 3.36 14.29
C ASP A 96 -19.53 4.82 13.84
N GLY A 97 -20.58 5.48 13.36
CA GLY A 97 -20.49 6.87 12.87
C GLY A 97 -20.02 7.01 11.42
N MET A 98 -19.66 5.91 10.75
CA MET A 98 -19.49 5.88 9.30
C MET A 98 -20.85 5.87 8.60
N PRO A 99 -20.97 6.30 7.33
CA PRO A 99 -22.24 6.28 6.61
C PRO A 99 -22.83 4.88 6.45
N TYR A 100 -21.98 3.86 6.48
CA TYR A 100 -22.34 2.45 6.30
C TYR A 100 -21.74 1.57 7.40
N PRO A 101 -22.24 1.68 8.64
CA PRO A 101 -21.71 0.94 9.78
C PRO A 101 -21.83 -0.59 9.61
N GLU A 102 -22.79 -1.06 8.81
CA GLU A 102 -22.98 -2.48 8.49
C GLU A 102 -21.84 -3.10 7.69
N TYR A 103 -21.02 -2.30 7.00
CA TYR A 103 -19.95 -2.82 6.16
C TYR A 103 -18.84 -3.49 6.94
N GLY A 104 -18.62 -3.14 8.22
CA GLY A 104 -17.60 -3.80 9.03
C GLY A 104 -17.87 -5.29 9.29
N ALA A 105 -19.14 -5.73 9.25
CA ALA A 105 -19.52 -7.08 9.65
C ALA A 105 -18.85 -8.17 8.79
N GLY A 106 -18.25 -9.17 9.44
CA GLY A 106 -17.53 -10.29 8.82
C GLY A 106 -16.17 -9.96 8.22
N ARG A 107 -15.62 -8.75 8.45
CA ARG A 107 -14.33 -8.30 7.89
C ARG A 107 -13.15 -8.48 8.86
N GLY A 108 -13.39 -8.85 10.12
CA GLY A 108 -12.34 -8.95 11.15
C GLY A 108 -11.22 -9.93 10.81
N SER A 109 -11.53 -11.08 10.21
CA SER A 109 -10.55 -12.12 9.87
C SER A 109 -9.49 -11.70 8.85
N GLY A 110 -9.69 -10.59 8.16
CA GLY A 110 -8.74 -10.03 7.20
C GLY A 110 -7.86 -8.90 7.72
N LEU A 111 -7.84 -8.66 9.04
CA LEU A 111 -7.09 -7.56 9.67
C LEU A 111 -5.79 -7.99 10.36
N CYS A 112 -5.46 -9.28 10.30
CA CYS A 112 -4.19 -9.79 10.79
C CYS A 112 -3.07 -9.55 9.77
N TYR A 113 -1.84 -9.42 10.25
CA TYR A 113 -0.72 -9.01 9.41
C TYR A 113 0.62 -9.53 9.91
N LEU A 114 1.59 -9.54 9.00
CA LEU A 114 3.01 -9.62 9.30
C LEU A 114 3.58 -8.20 9.35
N TYR A 115 4.52 -7.99 10.25
CA TYR A 115 5.08 -6.67 10.53
C TYR A 115 6.59 -6.71 10.69
N ALA A 116 7.26 -5.71 10.12
CA ALA A 116 8.67 -5.40 10.32
C ALA A 116 8.86 -3.88 10.32
N ASP A 117 9.92 -3.41 10.97
CA ASP A 117 10.26 -2.00 11.03
C ASP A 117 11.76 -1.80 11.20
N SER A 118 12.23 -0.56 11.10
CA SER A 118 13.65 -0.22 11.23
C SER A 118 14.30 -0.58 12.57
N ASN A 119 13.54 -0.74 13.65
CA ASN A 119 14.04 -1.17 14.96
C ASN A 119 14.07 -2.70 15.09
N ASN A 120 13.24 -3.40 14.31
CA ASN A 120 13.26 -4.85 14.20
C ASN A 120 12.73 -5.27 12.81
N SER A 121 13.69 -5.45 11.90
CA SER A 121 13.46 -5.58 10.47
C SER A 121 13.06 -6.99 10.03
N THR A 122 13.01 -7.96 10.94
CA THR A 122 12.49 -9.30 10.63
C THR A 122 10.96 -9.31 10.69
N LEU A 123 10.32 -9.85 9.64
CA LEU A 123 8.88 -10.09 9.62
C LEU A 123 8.45 -10.97 10.80
N ARG A 124 7.46 -10.50 11.54
CA ARG A 124 6.84 -11.19 12.69
C ARG A 124 5.33 -11.12 12.56
N TYR A 125 4.64 -12.14 13.09
CA TYR A 125 3.19 -12.06 13.22
C TYR A 125 2.84 -11.02 14.28
N PHE A 126 1.87 -10.14 14.01
CA PHE A 126 1.68 -8.92 14.81
C PHE A 126 1.48 -9.16 16.32
N THR A 127 0.83 -10.26 16.73
CA THR A 127 0.64 -10.56 18.15
C THR A 127 1.90 -11.04 18.87
N ASP A 128 2.92 -11.47 18.13
CA ASP A 128 4.23 -11.82 18.70
C ASP A 128 5.07 -10.56 18.99
N VAL A 129 4.66 -9.41 18.47
CA VAL A 129 5.31 -8.12 18.72
C VAL A 129 4.64 -7.48 19.93
N THR A 130 5.41 -7.27 20.99
CA THR A 130 4.90 -6.74 22.27
C THR A 130 5.66 -5.49 22.71
N ASN A 131 4.97 -4.61 23.44
CA ASN A 131 5.60 -3.46 24.08
C ASN A 131 6.33 -3.85 25.38
N ASP A 132 6.93 -2.88 26.07
CA ASP A 132 7.65 -3.09 27.34
C ASP A 132 6.79 -3.69 28.47
N LYS A 133 5.45 -3.65 28.34
CA LYS A 133 4.50 -4.23 29.29
C LYS A 133 4.06 -5.64 28.89
N GLY A 134 4.52 -6.16 27.76
CA GLY A 134 4.09 -7.44 27.19
C GLY A 134 2.72 -7.39 26.53
N GLU A 135 2.21 -6.21 26.20
CA GLU A 135 0.95 -6.06 25.47
C GLU A 135 1.24 -6.20 23.96
N PRO A 136 0.53 -7.08 23.23
CA PRO A 136 0.75 -7.28 21.80
C PRO A 136 0.25 -6.10 20.96
N MET A 137 0.68 -6.03 19.70
CA MET A 137 0.03 -5.16 18.71
C MET A 137 -1.43 -5.59 18.48
N GLU A 138 -2.25 -4.62 18.07
CA GLU A 138 -3.66 -4.78 17.81
C GLU A 138 -3.95 -4.93 16.31
N CYS A 139 -5.21 -5.22 15.99
CA CYS A 139 -5.70 -5.42 14.63
C CYS A 139 -5.46 -4.20 13.74
N LEU A 140 -5.11 -4.45 12.49
CA LEU A 140 -4.61 -3.42 11.59
C LEU A 140 -5.64 -2.31 11.32
N GLY A 141 -5.23 -1.05 11.47
CA GLY A 141 -6.01 0.12 11.11
C GLY A 141 -7.32 0.25 11.89
N GLN A 142 -7.37 -0.17 13.16
CA GLN A 142 -8.60 -0.13 13.97
C GLN A 142 -8.65 1.01 14.98
N GLY A 143 -7.74 1.98 14.88
CA GLY A 143 -7.65 3.05 15.87
C GLY A 143 -6.99 2.58 17.17
N GLY A 144 -6.19 1.50 17.12
CA GLY A 144 -5.53 0.88 18.26
C GLY A 144 -4.00 1.00 18.27
N ASN A 145 -3.36 0.03 18.93
CA ASN A 145 -1.91 -0.20 18.90
C ASN A 145 -1.47 -0.93 17.61
N ASP A 146 -1.59 -0.23 16.48
CA ASP A 146 -1.14 -0.72 15.17
C ASP A 146 -0.45 0.40 14.36
N PRO A 147 0.50 0.07 13.47
CA PRO A 147 1.35 1.08 12.83
C PRO A 147 0.58 2.10 11.97
N LEU A 148 -0.50 1.66 11.30
CA LEU A 148 -1.30 2.53 10.44
C LEU A 148 -2.06 3.55 11.29
N SER A 149 -2.72 3.11 12.35
CA SER A 149 -3.45 4.02 13.23
C SER A 149 -2.52 4.96 14.00
N GLN A 150 -1.37 4.47 14.49
CA GLN A 150 -0.39 5.32 15.17
C GLN A 150 0.18 6.38 14.23
N THR A 151 0.47 6.03 12.98
CA THR A 151 0.99 6.96 11.98
C THR A 151 -0.07 8.00 11.61
N MET A 152 -1.28 7.57 11.23
CA MET A 152 -2.33 8.46 10.72
C MET A 152 -2.96 9.37 11.78
N ARG A 153 -3.07 8.93 13.05
CA ARG A 153 -3.64 9.76 14.12
C ARG A 153 -2.81 11.01 14.43
N GLN A 154 -1.54 11.06 14.02
CA GLN A 154 -0.74 12.28 14.14
C GLN A 154 -1.40 13.47 13.42
N LEU A 155 -2.15 13.22 12.34
CA LEU A 155 -2.87 14.26 11.60
C LEU A 155 -4.05 14.87 12.36
N GLN A 156 -4.53 14.18 13.41
CA GLN A 156 -5.69 14.60 14.20
C GLN A 156 -5.32 15.35 15.47
N ASN A 157 -4.03 15.35 15.82
CA ASN A 157 -3.55 15.97 17.04
C ASN A 157 -3.18 17.44 16.81
N GLU A 158 -4.19 18.28 16.56
CA GLU A 158 -3.99 19.71 16.27
C GLU A 158 -3.33 20.49 17.41
N ASP A 159 -3.46 20.01 18.66
CA ASP A 159 -2.84 20.63 19.83
C ASP A 159 -1.33 20.33 19.93
N ALA A 160 -0.85 19.30 19.23
CA ALA A 160 0.56 18.89 19.27
C ALA A 160 1.45 19.66 18.30
N TYR A 161 0.86 20.27 17.27
CA TYR A 161 1.58 20.96 16.21
C TYR A 161 1.07 22.38 16.03
N SER A 162 1.95 23.30 15.68
CA SER A 162 1.52 24.59 15.14
C SER A 162 0.82 24.32 13.82
N ALA A 163 -0.47 24.66 13.72
CA ALA A 163 -1.27 24.48 12.50
C ALA A 163 -0.65 25.13 11.25
N ASP A 164 0.28 26.06 11.45
CA ASP A 164 0.99 26.77 10.38
C ASP A 164 2.24 26.03 9.88
N ASP A 165 2.67 24.97 10.58
CA ASP A 165 3.92 24.28 10.29
C ASP A 165 3.72 22.84 9.78
N VAL A 166 2.49 22.35 9.65
CA VAL A 166 2.21 20.98 9.18
C VAL A 166 1.45 20.98 7.86
N GLU A 167 1.99 20.25 6.88
CA GLU A 167 1.29 19.91 5.64
C GLU A 167 1.02 18.41 5.57
N TRP A 168 -0.07 18.06 4.91
CA TRP A 168 -0.41 16.67 4.63
C TRP A 168 -1.30 16.56 3.39
N ALA A 169 -1.28 15.38 2.78
CA ALA A 169 -2.16 15.01 1.69
C ALA A 169 -2.56 13.54 1.80
N ILE A 170 -3.80 13.25 1.39
CA ILE A 170 -4.30 11.89 1.17
C ILE A 170 -4.70 11.79 -0.30
N TRP A 171 -4.31 10.71 -0.96
CA TRP A 171 -4.68 10.42 -2.34
C TRP A 171 -5.07 8.96 -2.48
N ASN A 172 -6.00 8.70 -3.38
CA ASN A 172 -6.44 7.36 -3.75
C ASN A 172 -7.27 7.47 -5.02
N ASP A 173 -6.95 6.66 -6.02
CA ASP A 173 -7.57 6.67 -7.34
C ASP A 173 -9.03 6.16 -7.35
N GLU A 174 -9.51 5.64 -6.24
CA GLU A 174 -10.85 5.05 -6.10
C GLU A 174 -11.78 5.82 -5.16
N LEU A 175 -11.35 6.97 -4.59
CA LEU A 175 -12.17 7.78 -3.68
C LEU A 175 -13.50 8.26 -4.27
N GLN A 176 -13.67 8.20 -5.60
CA GLN A 176 -14.91 8.52 -6.27
C GLN A 176 -16.07 7.65 -5.74
N ALA A 177 -15.80 6.37 -5.47
CA ALA A 177 -16.81 5.47 -4.93
C ALA A 177 -17.30 5.96 -3.55
N LEU A 178 -16.37 6.37 -2.68
CA LEU A 178 -16.69 6.97 -1.38
C LEU A 178 -17.48 8.27 -1.56
N ALA A 179 -17.02 9.18 -2.43
CA ALA A 179 -17.68 10.47 -2.63
C ALA A 179 -19.11 10.31 -3.19
N ASP A 180 -19.32 9.38 -4.13
CA ASP A 180 -20.65 9.01 -4.65
C ASP A 180 -21.56 8.49 -3.53
N SER A 181 -21.01 7.71 -2.60
CA SER A 181 -21.78 7.09 -1.51
C SER A 181 -22.20 8.09 -0.41
N TYR A 182 -21.35 9.08 -0.11
CA TYR A 182 -21.63 10.08 0.93
C TYR A 182 -22.74 11.07 0.54
N ASP A 183 -22.81 11.46 -0.73
CA ASP A 183 -23.83 12.39 -1.23
C ASP A 183 -25.10 11.68 -1.74
N ALA A 184 -25.07 10.36 -1.84
CA ALA A 184 -26.14 9.61 -2.44
C ALA A 184 -26.59 8.42 -1.56
N ASP A 185 -27.78 8.57 -1.01
CA ASP A 185 -28.68 7.49 -0.62
C ASP A 185 -29.12 6.63 -1.85
N VAL A 186 -28.33 6.63 -2.93
CA VAL A 186 -28.71 6.42 -4.33
C VAL A 186 -27.46 6.10 -5.17
N CYS A 187 -27.43 4.99 -5.91
CA CYS A 187 -26.39 4.66 -6.91
C CYS A 187 -24.95 4.53 -6.39
N ALA A 188 -24.52 3.34 -5.93
CA ALA A 188 -23.08 3.07 -5.92
C ALA A 188 -22.79 1.58 -6.13
N TYR A 189 -22.66 1.22 -7.40
CA TYR A 189 -21.48 0.46 -7.81
C TYR A 189 -20.86 1.29 -8.93
N SER A 190 -19.87 2.11 -8.58
CA SER A 190 -18.93 2.58 -9.58
C SER A 190 -18.25 1.36 -10.15
N SER A 191 -18.31 1.25 -11.47
CA SER A 191 -17.53 0.33 -12.26
C SER A 191 -16.09 0.22 -11.73
N TYR A 192 -15.65 -1.01 -11.42
CA TYR A 192 -14.34 -1.43 -11.90
C TYR A 192 -14.31 -1.12 -13.40
N SER A 193 -13.67 -0.02 -13.80
CA SER A 193 -13.62 0.39 -15.21
C SER A 193 -12.67 -0.45 -16.04
N ASP A 194 -12.15 -1.55 -15.51
CA ASP A 194 -11.39 -2.53 -16.28
C ASP A 194 -12.23 -3.73 -16.75
N GLU A 195 -13.48 -3.89 -16.30
CA GLU A 195 -14.34 -5.01 -16.73
C GLU A 195 -15.61 -4.56 -17.47
N GLY A 196 -15.64 -4.85 -18.77
CA GLY A 196 -16.70 -4.50 -19.72
C GLY A 196 -18.03 -5.24 -19.50
N LEU A 197 -18.66 -5.11 -18.34
CA LEU A 197 -20.09 -5.35 -18.22
C LEU A 197 -20.85 -4.15 -18.81
N PRO A 198 -21.74 -4.36 -19.80
CA PRO A 198 -22.53 -3.27 -20.37
C PRO A 198 -23.58 -2.83 -19.36
N TYR A 199 -23.26 -1.85 -18.53
CA TYR A 199 -24.28 -1.13 -17.79
C TYR A 199 -25.11 -0.35 -18.82
N THR A 200 -26.41 -0.62 -18.89
CA THR A 200 -27.32 0.19 -19.71
C THR A 200 -27.56 1.50 -18.94
N PRO A 201 -27.13 2.66 -19.44
CA PRO A 201 -27.30 3.91 -18.71
C PRO A 201 -28.79 4.15 -18.48
N CYS A 202 -29.21 4.35 -17.22
CA CYS A 202 -30.53 4.93 -16.97
C CYS A 202 -30.47 6.44 -17.29
N SER A 203 -31.43 6.91 -18.08
CA SER A 203 -31.51 8.32 -18.50
C SER A 203 -32.46 9.15 -17.62
N THR A 204 -33.27 8.48 -16.80
CA THR A 204 -34.24 9.08 -15.90
C THR A 204 -34.37 8.25 -14.62
N ASP A 205 -34.80 8.87 -13.51
CA ASP A 205 -35.06 8.19 -12.22
C ASP A 205 -36.10 7.05 -12.32
N ALA A 206 -36.89 7.02 -13.39
CA ALA A 206 -37.81 5.93 -13.69
C ALA A 206 -37.12 4.70 -14.31
N ASP A 207 -35.96 4.91 -14.95
CA ASP A 207 -35.18 3.85 -15.62
C ASP A 207 -34.28 3.08 -14.63
N CYS A 208 -33.88 3.70 -13.50
CA CYS A 208 -32.97 3.03 -12.54
C CYS A 208 -33.68 2.09 -11.54
N GLY A 209 -35.01 2.13 -11.44
CA GLY A 209 -35.80 1.24 -10.58
C GLY A 209 -35.59 1.43 -9.07
N LEU A 210 -36.18 0.51 -8.30
CA LEU A 210 -36.01 0.37 -6.85
C LEU A 210 -35.00 -0.77 -6.56
N ARG A 211 -34.15 -0.62 -5.54
CA ARG A 211 -33.16 -1.63 -5.10
C ARG A 211 -33.06 -1.72 -3.59
N CYS A 212 -32.67 -2.89 -3.08
CA CYS A 212 -32.44 -3.11 -1.65
C CYS A 212 -31.16 -2.44 -1.15
N SER A 213 -31.26 -1.71 -0.04
CA SER A 213 -30.09 -1.13 0.63
C SER A 213 -29.16 -2.26 1.12
N GLY A 214 -27.93 -2.29 0.62
CA GLY A 214 -26.95 -3.35 0.91
C GLY A 214 -26.93 -4.53 -0.07
N SER A 215 -27.85 -4.57 -1.05
CA SER A 215 -27.87 -5.57 -2.13
C SER A 215 -28.31 -4.94 -3.45
N PRO A 216 -27.40 -4.26 -4.19
CA PRO A 216 -27.75 -3.48 -5.38
C PRO A 216 -28.24 -4.32 -6.57
N TYR A 217 -28.08 -5.64 -6.50
CA TYR A 217 -28.56 -6.59 -7.50
C TYR A 217 -29.98 -7.12 -7.22
N GLU A 218 -30.48 -6.94 -5.99
CA GLU A 218 -31.82 -7.35 -5.61
C GLU A 218 -32.80 -6.24 -6.00
N GLU A 219 -33.55 -6.48 -7.08
CA GLU A 219 -34.69 -5.64 -7.42
C GLU A 219 -35.74 -5.78 -6.34
N CYS A 220 -36.32 -4.67 -5.92
CA CYS A 220 -37.39 -4.67 -4.94
C CYS A 220 -38.55 -3.82 -5.43
N THR A 221 -39.73 -4.14 -4.92
CA THR A 221 -40.93 -3.32 -5.07
C THR A 221 -41.34 -2.70 -3.74
N ASP A 222 -40.95 -3.34 -2.63
CA ASP A 222 -41.01 -2.82 -1.27
C ASP A 222 -39.92 -3.45 -0.38
N ASP A 223 -39.86 -3.03 0.88
CA ASP A 223 -38.86 -3.51 1.85
C ASP A 223 -38.91 -5.02 2.12
N ALA A 224 -40.04 -5.70 1.84
CA ALA A 224 -40.18 -7.12 2.09
C ALA A 224 -39.44 -7.98 1.06
N ASP A 225 -39.10 -7.41 -0.09
CA ASP A 225 -38.29 -8.05 -1.13
C ASP A 225 -36.80 -8.07 -0.77
N CYS A 226 -36.39 -7.37 0.29
CA CYS A 226 -34.99 -7.25 0.68
C CYS A 226 -34.61 -8.28 1.73
N SER A 227 -33.65 -9.15 1.37
CA SER A 227 -33.04 -10.11 2.29
C SER A 227 -32.41 -9.44 3.52
N SER A 228 -31.94 -8.20 3.34
CA SER A 228 -31.59 -7.24 4.38
C SER A 228 -31.78 -5.81 3.85
N GLY A 229 -32.27 -4.88 4.68
CA GLY A 229 -32.35 -3.45 4.34
C GLY A 229 -33.75 -2.94 3.94
N THR A 230 -33.80 -1.77 3.31
CA THR A 230 -35.01 -1.12 2.77
C THR A 230 -34.89 -0.90 1.27
N CYS A 231 -36.02 -0.89 0.59
CA CYS A 231 -36.16 -0.70 -0.83
C CYS A 231 -36.13 0.79 -1.18
N LYS A 232 -35.09 1.25 -1.88
CA LYS A 232 -34.85 2.67 -2.18
C LYS A 232 -34.86 2.96 -3.68
N GLN A 233 -35.39 4.14 -4.05
CA GLN A 233 -35.38 4.62 -5.43
C GLN A 233 -34.02 5.20 -5.79
N ILE A 234 -33.48 4.73 -6.90
CA ILE A 234 -32.22 5.19 -7.44
C ILE A 234 -32.48 6.39 -8.37
N SER A 235 -31.97 7.58 -8.04
CA SER A 235 -32.06 8.80 -8.85
C SER A 235 -30.88 8.95 -9.83
N CYS A 236 -31.18 9.29 -11.09
CA CYS A 236 -30.20 9.69 -12.10
C CYS A 236 -29.53 11.04 -11.83
N LYS A 237 -30.12 11.89 -10.97
CA LYS A 237 -29.60 13.26 -10.73
C LYS A 237 -28.26 13.28 -9.99
N SER A 238 -27.86 12.21 -9.31
CA SER A 238 -26.53 12.11 -8.68
C SER A 238 -25.39 12.19 -9.71
N ARG A 239 -25.64 11.87 -10.99
CA ARG A 239 -24.66 12.00 -12.08
C ARG A 239 -24.41 13.43 -12.57
N GLU A 240 -25.26 14.41 -12.25
CA GLU A 240 -25.12 15.79 -12.75
C GLU A 240 -24.28 16.70 -11.85
N LEU A 241 -23.72 16.19 -10.75
CA LEU A 241 -22.85 16.98 -9.89
C LEU A 241 -21.50 17.23 -10.61
N PRO A 242 -21.15 18.49 -10.96
CA PRO A 242 -19.99 18.83 -11.82
C PRO A 242 -18.61 18.47 -11.24
N GLN A 243 -18.56 17.93 -10.02
CA GLN A 243 -17.35 17.68 -9.24
C GLN A 243 -16.85 16.23 -9.40
N TYR A 244 -17.67 15.35 -10.00
CA TYR A 244 -17.48 13.89 -10.01
C TYR A 244 -17.21 13.32 -11.42
N ALA A 245 -16.90 14.19 -12.38
CA ALA A 245 -16.51 13.79 -13.74
C ALA A 245 -15.04 13.36 -13.86
N ASN A 246 -14.24 13.54 -12.81
CA ASN A 246 -12.83 13.16 -12.79
C ASN A 246 -12.73 11.73 -12.28
N THR A 247 -12.78 10.73 -13.16
CA THR A 247 -12.36 9.38 -12.79
C THR A 247 -10.83 9.33 -12.85
N CYS A 248 -10.16 8.91 -11.77
CA CYS A 248 -8.71 8.69 -11.75
C CYS A 248 -8.31 7.41 -12.52
N GLY A 249 -8.90 7.20 -13.70
CA GLY A 249 -8.49 6.14 -14.62
C GLY A 249 -7.19 6.50 -15.34
N SER A 250 -6.68 5.58 -16.16
CA SER A 250 -5.53 5.89 -17.05
C SER A 250 -5.75 7.23 -17.76
N PRO A 251 -4.75 8.15 -17.74
CA PRO A 251 -3.35 7.92 -17.39
C PRO A 251 -2.98 8.26 -15.93
N TYR A 252 -3.95 8.51 -15.04
CA TYR A 252 -3.67 8.78 -13.64
C TYR A 252 -3.13 7.54 -12.93
N GLY A 253 -2.36 7.80 -11.88
CA GLY A 253 -1.69 6.75 -11.15
C GLY A 253 -2.66 5.82 -10.43
N HIS A 254 -2.35 4.53 -10.38
CA HIS A 254 -3.04 3.53 -9.57
C HIS A 254 -2.57 3.57 -8.11
N SER A 255 -2.41 4.77 -7.56
CA SER A 255 -1.69 5.01 -6.32
C SER A 255 -2.62 5.42 -5.19
N LYS A 256 -2.28 4.99 -3.98
CA LYS A 256 -3.04 5.28 -2.77
C LYS A 256 -2.11 5.49 -1.60
N GLY A 257 -2.43 6.44 -0.74
CA GLY A 257 -1.58 6.71 0.41
C GLY A 257 -1.88 8.01 1.12
N ALA A 258 -0.96 8.34 2.02
CA ALA A 258 -0.95 9.60 2.73
C ALA A 258 0.49 10.08 2.90
N LEU A 259 0.67 11.39 2.98
CA LEU A 259 1.92 11.97 3.40
C LEU A 259 1.63 13.12 4.35
N ALA A 260 2.54 13.37 5.27
CA ALA A 260 2.48 14.52 6.15
C ALA A 260 3.86 14.88 6.65
N TYR A 261 4.15 16.17 6.81
CA TYR A 261 5.43 16.63 7.33
C TYR A 261 5.29 17.93 8.09
N GLU A 262 6.18 18.12 9.06
CA GLU A 262 6.36 19.37 9.78
C GLU A 262 7.49 20.17 9.11
N LYS A 263 7.26 21.47 8.96
CA LYS A 263 8.20 22.42 8.38
C LYS A 263 9.53 22.37 9.14
N ASP A 264 10.61 22.25 8.39
CA ASP A 264 11.98 22.21 8.93
C ASP A 264 12.24 21.04 9.92
N SER A 265 11.40 20.00 9.92
CA SER A 265 11.57 18.80 10.74
C SER A 265 11.37 17.53 9.89
N THR A 266 10.61 16.55 10.37
CA THR A 266 10.37 15.28 9.69
C THR A 266 8.92 15.16 9.22
N GLY A 267 8.68 14.16 8.39
CA GLY A 267 7.36 13.69 8.02
C GLY A 267 7.31 12.20 7.78
N PHE A 268 6.13 11.70 7.42
CA PHE A 268 5.95 10.36 6.91
C PHE A 268 5.41 10.37 5.48
N PHE A 269 5.82 9.37 4.71
CA PHE A 269 5.15 8.92 3.50
C PHE A 269 4.56 7.53 3.76
N LEU A 270 3.28 7.35 3.47
CA LEU A 270 2.55 6.09 3.62
C LEU A 270 2.02 5.67 2.26
N GLN A 271 2.54 4.55 1.76
CA GLN A 271 2.02 3.85 0.59
C GLN A 271 1.02 2.77 1.04
N ALA A 272 -0.13 2.71 0.37
CA ALA A 272 -1.17 1.73 0.62
C ALA A 272 -1.63 1.07 -0.69
N THR A 273 -2.02 -0.19 -0.60
CA THR A 273 -2.54 -0.95 -1.76
C THR A 273 -4.05 -1.09 -1.76
N THR A 274 -4.70 -0.44 -0.80
CA THR A 274 -6.07 -0.73 -0.38
C THR A 274 -7.09 0.25 -0.97
N PRO A 275 -8.04 -0.21 -1.81
CA PRO A 275 -9.12 0.61 -2.32
C PRO A 275 -9.77 1.49 -1.27
N ASN A 276 -10.06 2.74 -1.61
CA ASN A 276 -10.76 3.66 -0.71
C ASN A 276 -10.09 3.94 0.67
N TRP A 277 -8.85 3.50 0.92
CA TRP A 277 -8.10 3.78 2.15
C TRP A 277 -6.70 4.36 1.84
N PRO A 278 -6.16 5.33 2.61
CA PRO A 278 -6.80 6.05 3.71
C PRO A 278 -8.05 6.82 3.26
N ASP A 279 -9.07 6.83 4.12
CA ASP A 279 -10.37 7.43 3.82
C ASP A 279 -10.46 8.82 4.50
N PRO A 280 -10.44 9.93 3.73
CA PRO A 280 -10.47 11.28 4.26
C PRO A 280 -11.89 11.81 4.55
N SER A 281 -12.92 10.98 4.39
CA SER A 281 -14.32 11.41 4.43
C SER A 281 -14.78 11.95 5.79
N GLN A 282 -14.09 11.58 6.88
CA GLN A 282 -14.34 12.10 8.22
C GLN A 282 -13.21 13.02 8.65
N ARG A 283 -13.54 14.31 8.87
CA ARG A 283 -12.56 15.36 9.17
C ARG A 283 -11.80 15.15 10.48
N ASP A 284 -12.51 14.65 11.49
CA ASP A 284 -12.04 14.61 12.88
C ASP A 284 -11.79 13.17 13.37
N VAL A 285 -12.00 12.17 12.52
CA VAL A 285 -12.01 10.76 12.91
C VAL A 285 -11.19 9.92 11.95
N PHE A 286 -10.34 9.07 12.51
CA PHE A 286 -9.58 8.09 11.74
C PHE A 286 -10.58 7.03 11.30
N VAL A 287 -10.81 6.91 9.99
CA VAL A 287 -11.71 5.89 9.46
C VAL A 287 -11.01 4.54 9.53
N PRO A 288 -11.56 3.56 10.27
CA PRO A 288 -10.93 2.26 10.39
C PRO A 288 -10.82 1.55 9.03
N LEU A 289 -9.73 0.81 8.86
CA LEU A 289 -9.55 -0.09 7.73
C LEU A 289 -10.67 -1.14 7.73
N GLY A 290 -11.32 -1.31 6.58
CA GLY A 290 -12.46 -2.23 6.43
C GLY A 290 -13.82 -1.56 6.64
N CYS A 291 -13.88 -0.26 6.97
CA CYS A 291 -15.13 0.51 6.98
C CYS A 291 -15.47 1.19 5.65
N GLN A 292 -14.63 0.99 4.63
CA GLN A 292 -14.86 1.49 3.27
C GLN A 292 -15.92 0.64 2.55
N LEU A 293 -16.40 1.11 1.40
CA LEU A 293 -17.32 0.36 0.54
C LEU A 293 -16.76 -1.01 0.17
N ASP A 294 -15.54 -1.03 -0.35
CA ASP A 294 -14.85 -2.26 -0.70
C ASP A 294 -14.49 -3.07 0.55
N ASN A 295 -14.57 -4.40 0.42
CA ASN A 295 -14.10 -5.29 1.47
C ASN A 295 -12.57 -5.37 1.46
N ASN A 296 -11.96 -4.31 1.97
CA ASN A 296 -10.52 -4.13 2.08
C ASN A 296 -9.82 -5.13 3.01
N ALA A 297 -10.59 -5.85 3.83
CA ALA A 297 -10.05 -6.93 4.64
C ALA A 297 -9.97 -8.25 3.84
N TYR A 298 -10.68 -8.38 2.73
CA TYR A 298 -10.86 -9.68 2.08
C TYR A 298 -9.59 -10.27 1.47
N LEU A 299 -8.81 -9.44 0.77
CA LEU A 299 -7.60 -9.82 0.05
C LEU A 299 -6.35 -9.45 0.85
N SER A 300 -5.25 -10.17 0.64
CA SER A 300 -3.94 -9.79 1.17
C SER A 300 -3.44 -8.50 0.50
N GLN A 301 -2.75 -7.64 1.26
CA GLN A 301 -2.34 -6.30 0.84
C GLN A 301 -0.98 -5.96 1.48
N SER A 302 -0.25 -5.01 0.91
CA SER A 302 0.96 -4.44 1.52
C SER A 302 0.76 -2.96 1.87
N PHE A 303 1.48 -2.53 2.90
CA PHE A 303 1.64 -1.12 3.28
C PHE A 303 3.10 -0.85 3.60
N MET A 304 3.53 0.36 3.29
CA MET A 304 4.89 0.83 3.53
C MET A 304 4.84 2.24 4.10
N GLY A 305 5.47 2.45 5.26
CA GLY A 305 5.66 3.77 5.84
C GLY A 305 7.15 4.12 5.86
N VAL A 306 7.50 5.36 5.51
CA VAL A 306 8.87 5.88 5.56
C VAL A 306 8.86 7.21 6.29
N THR A 307 9.80 7.42 7.21
CA THR A 307 10.10 8.73 7.78
C THR A 307 11.14 9.44 6.93
N LEU A 308 10.85 10.69 6.55
CA LEU A 308 11.72 11.52 5.74
C LEU A 308 11.94 12.87 6.42
N GLU A 309 13.07 13.51 6.13
CA GLU A 309 13.30 14.92 6.48
C GLU A 309 12.46 15.84 5.57
N ALA A 310 12.09 17.02 6.04
CA ALA A 310 11.22 17.95 5.33
C ALA A 310 11.80 18.41 3.98
N ASP A 311 13.12 18.57 3.88
CA ASP A 311 13.81 18.91 2.63
C ASP A 311 13.68 17.80 1.58
N THR A 312 13.70 16.55 2.02
CA THR A 312 13.55 15.36 1.18
C THR A 312 12.17 15.31 0.53
N PHE A 313 11.10 15.76 1.21
CA PHE A 313 9.77 15.87 0.60
C PHE A 313 9.77 16.79 -0.63
N SER A 314 10.53 17.89 -0.59
CA SER A 314 10.69 18.79 -1.74
C SER A 314 11.40 18.12 -2.91
N ASP A 315 12.41 17.32 -2.61
CA ASP A 315 13.18 16.60 -3.61
C ASP A 315 12.35 15.51 -4.29
N ILE A 316 11.54 14.76 -3.52
CA ILE A 316 10.70 13.71 -4.10
C ILE A 316 9.44 14.23 -4.78
N ALA A 317 8.94 15.42 -4.44
CA ALA A 317 7.69 15.95 -5.04
C ALA A 317 7.73 16.03 -6.57
N LYS A 318 8.89 16.36 -7.15
CA LYS A 318 9.09 16.36 -8.61
C LYS A 318 9.02 14.97 -9.22
N ASN A 319 9.48 13.96 -8.49
CA ASN A 319 9.38 12.57 -8.92
C ASN A 319 7.93 12.11 -8.89
N LEU A 320 7.19 12.42 -7.80
CA LEU A 320 5.78 12.06 -7.63
C LEU A 320 4.87 12.59 -8.75
N GLU A 321 5.21 13.73 -9.34
CA GLU A 321 4.48 14.31 -10.47
C GLU A 321 4.38 13.35 -11.68
N SER A 322 5.42 12.54 -11.90
CA SER A 322 5.45 11.56 -13.00
C SER A 322 4.50 10.39 -12.77
N ALA A 323 4.18 10.06 -11.52
CA ALA A 323 3.18 9.04 -11.17
C ALA A 323 1.74 9.52 -11.40
N ARG A 324 1.51 10.82 -11.60
CA ARG A 324 0.17 11.42 -11.78
C ARG A 324 -0.78 11.00 -10.66
N LEU A 325 -0.33 11.16 -9.41
CA LEU A 325 -1.12 10.86 -8.22
C LEU A 325 -2.47 11.58 -8.31
N CYS A 326 -3.55 10.84 -8.08
CA CYS A 326 -4.88 11.34 -8.29
C CYS A 326 -5.74 11.13 -7.06
N SER A 327 -6.63 12.10 -6.83
CA SER A 327 -7.66 12.05 -5.81
C SER A 327 -8.87 12.78 -6.37
N THR A 328 -9.97 12.07 -6.58
CA THR A 328 -11.21 12.62 -7.10
C THR A 328 -11.88 13.45 -5.99
N GLY A 329 -11.89 14.78 -6.14
CA GLY A 329 -12.68 15.67 -5.29
C GLY A 329 -12.40 15.62 -3.78
N THR A 330 -11.30 14.97 -3.35
CA THR A 330 -10.92 14.73 -1.94
C THR A 330 -9.41 14.69 -1.77
N LEU A 331 -8.68 15.54 -2.49
CA LEU A 331 -7.41 16.02 -1.97
C LEU A 331 -7.75 16.74 -0.66
N SER A 332 -7.55 16.05 0.46
CA SER A 332 -7.59 16.70 1.74
C SER A 332 -6.19 17.16 2.02
N CYS A 333 -5.96 18.46 1.86
CA CYS A 333 -4.71 19.10 2.22
C CYS A 333 -4.99 20.22 3.23
N ARG A 334 -4.08 20.37 4.18
CA ARG A 334 -4.04 21.51 5.10
C ARG A 334 -2.82 22.35 4.78
N ASN A 335 -3.02 23.65 4.62
CA ASN A 335 -1.95 24.66 4.64
C ASN A 335 -2.33 25.71 5.69
N GLY A 336 -1.33 26.18 6.44
CA GLY A 336 -1.46 27.07 7.58
C GLY A 336 -2.37 28.28 7.42
N SER A 337 -2.92 28.74 8.54
CA SER A 337 -3.73 29.94 8.81
C SER A 337 -5.22 29.98 8.40
N ALA A 338 -5.74 29.08 7.56
CA ALA A 338 -7.18 28.99 7.28
C ALA A 338 -7.84 27.87 8.11
N GLY A 339 -8.58 28.24 9.15
CA GLY A 339 -9.27 27.27 10.00
C GLY A 339 -10.17 26.28 9.23
N HIS A 340 -10.06 25.00 9.59
CA HIS A 340 -11.05 23.92 9.44
C HIS A 340 -11.62 23.58 8.05
N LEU A 341 -11.03 24.05 6.95
CA LEU A 341 -11.48 23.69 5.61
C LEU A 341 -10.46 22.79 4.94
N ILE A 342 -10.85 21.52 4.75
CA ILE A 342 -10.34 20.68 3.68
C ILE A 342 -10.52 21.48 2.39
N ASP A 343 -9.42 21.93 1.77
CA ASP A 343 -9.49 22.47 0.41
C ASP A 343 -9.50 21.27 -0.54
N PHE A 344 -10.68 20.92 -1.03
CA PHE A 344 -10.91 19.84 -1.99
C PHE A 344 -10.26 20.08 -3.36
N ASN A 345 -9.46 21.15 -3.46
CA ASN A 345 -8.71 21.53 -4.62
C ASN A 345 -7.40 22.17 -4.13
N CYS A 346 -6.32 21.39 -3.98
CA CYS A 346 -4.99 21.91 -3.63
C CYS A 346 -4.38 22.81 -4.72
N THR A 347 -5.20 23.53 -5.50
CA THR A 347 -4.88 24.43 -6.61
C THR A 347 -5.35 25.86 -6.37
N SER A 348 -6.06 26.15 -5.25
CA SER A 348 -6.54 27.52 -5.00
C SER A 348 -5.39 28.44 -4.54
N GLU A 349 -5.05 29.41 -5.40
CA GLU A 349 -3.98 30.41 -5.25
C GLU A 349 -4.16 31.35 -4.04
N GLN A 350 -5.33 31.35 -3.39
CA GLN A 350 -5.83 32.52 -2.64
C GLN A 350 -5.39 32.61 -1.17
N THR A 351 -4.73 31.60 -0.62
CA THR A 351 -4.20 31.58 0.77
C THR A 351 -2.69 31.31 0.85
N ARG A 352 -2.01 31.20 -0.29
CA ARG A 352 -0.61 30.72 -0.36
C ARG A 352 0.38 31.82 -0.02
N GLY A 353 1.10 31.67 1.09
CA GLY A 353 2.44 32.26 1.19
C GLY A 353 3.35 31.62 0.13
N GLU A 354 4.25 32.39 -0.47
CA GLU A 354 5.09 32.02 -1.64
C GLU A 354 6.03 30.81 -1.43
N ASP A 355 5.98 30.10 -0.29
CA ASP A 355 6.97 29.10 0.16
C ASP A 355 6.43 27.65 0.29
N TRP A 356 5.18 27.37 -0.08
CA TRP A 356 4.50 26.08 0.20
C TRP A 356 4.12 25.29 -1.07
N SER A 357 5.11 24.86 -1.86
CA SER A 357 4.92 24.33 -3.24
C SER A 357 5.03 22.81 -3.40
N ILE A 358 5.30 22.03 -2.35
CA ILE A 358 5.55 20.57 -2.44
C ILE A 358 4.29 19.83 -2.87
N LEU A 359 3.18 20.03 -2.16
CA LEU A 359 1.89 19.40 -2.49
C LEU A 359 1.36 19.88 -3.85
N ASP A 360 1.56 21.15 -4.19
CA ASP A 360 1.18 21.68 -5.49
C ASP A 360 1.96 20.99 -6.61
N THR A 361 3.28 20.79 -6.45
CA THR A 361 4.11 20.09 -7.44
C THR A 361 3.69 18.63 -7.58
N ALA A 362 3.50 17.91 -6.46
CA ALA A 362 3.16 16.49 -6.48
C ALA A 362 1.74 16.20 -7.00
N PHE A 363 0.79 17.12 -6.81
CA PHE A 363 -0.64 16.92 -7.09
C PHE A 363 -1.24 17.93 -8.07
N SER A 364 -0.44 18.71 -8.80
CA SER A 364 -0.92 19.80 -9.69
C SER A 364 -1.95 19.36 -10.75
N GLY A 365 -2.06 18.05 -11.02
CA GLY A 365 -3.13 17.42 -11.81
C GLY A 365 -3.25 17.89 -13.26
N ASN A 366 -2.47 18.88 -13.67
CA ASN A 366 -2.63 19.59 -14.92
C ASN A 366 -1.40 19.41 -15.81
N SER A 367 -1.57 18.57 -16.83
CA SER A 367 -0.96 18.72 -18.17
C SER A 367 0.47 18.26 -18.46
N ASN A 368 1.19 17.60 -17.55
CA ASN A 368 2.55 17.14 -17.87
C ASN A 368 2.57 15.83 -18.67
N ALA A 369 2.11 15.93 -19.92
CA ALA A 369 2.45 14.99 -20.98
C ALA A 369 3.97 14.99 -21.18
N GLY A 370 4.57 13.81 -21.32
CA GLY A 370 6.01 13.63 -21.52
C GLY A 370 6.87 13.63 -20.25
N MET A 371 6.30 13.44 -19.06
CA MET A 371 7.06 13.02 -17.89
C MET A 371 7.20 11.51 -17.87
N HIS A 372 8.43 11.03 -17.69
CA HIS A 372 8.78 9.62 -17.75
C HIS A 372 9.11 9.08 -16.36
N SER A 373 9.13 7.76 -16.25
CA SER A 373 9.49 7.03 -15.04
C SER A 373 10.85 7.51 -14.55
N ASN A 374 10.99 7.60 -13.24
CA ASN A 374 12.18 8.12 -12.58
C ASN A 374 12.36 7.45 -11.22
N SER A 375 13.47 7.77 -10.57
CA SER A 375 13.77 7.26 -9.25
C SER A 375 14.49 8.29 -8.40
N ALA A 376 14.41 8.10 -7.09
CA ALA A 376 15.23 8.79 -6.12
C ALA A 376 15.61 7.82 -5.01
N THR A 377 16.89 7.80 -4.64
CA THR A 377 17.32 7.18 -3.38
C THR A 377 17.31 8.24 -2.30
N VAL A 378 16.59 7.98 -1.23
CA VAL A 378 16.48 8.84 -0.05
C VAL A 378 17.05 8.12 1.16
N THR A 379 17.69 8.87 2.04
CA THR A 379 18.20 8.34 3.31
C THR A 379 17.28 8.81 4.43
N THR A 380 16.74 7.88 5.21
CA THR A 380 15.90 8.21 6.37
C THR A 380 16.71 8.90 7.47
N PRO A 381 16.08 9.58 8.45
CA PRO A 381 16.81 10.23 9.55
C PRO A 381 17.75 9.30 10.34
N GLY A 382 17.41 8.02 10.48
CA GLY A 382 18.26 7.01 11.10
C GLY A 382 19.31 6.38 10.17
N GLY A 383 19.41 6.83 8.92
CA GLY A 383 20.49 6.45 8.00
C GLY A 383 20.22 5.22 7.15
N VAL A 384 18.95 4.85 6.94
CA VAL A 384 18.58 3.73 6.04
C VAL A 384 18.33 4.28 4.64
N ASP A 385 18.95 3.69 3.63
CA ASP A 385 18.67 4.03 2.24
C ASP A 385 17.41 3.32 1.75
N VAL A 386 16.49 4.12 1.20
CA VAL A 386 15.23 3.66 0.62
C VAL A 386 15.13 4.23 -0.80
N SER A 387 14.81 3.40 -1.78
CA SER A 387 14.61 3.86 -3.15
C SER A 387 13.12 4.07 -3.43
N LEU A 388 12.76 5.30 -3.80
CA LEU A 388 11.50 5.64 -4.43
C LEU A 388 11.66 5.43 -5.94
N ILE A 389 10.82 4.60 -6.53
CA ILE A 389 10.77 4.36 -7.98
C ILE A 389 9.38 4.76 -8.44
N VAL A 390 9.32 5.61 -9.45
CA VAL A 390 8.08 6.16 -9.99
C VAL A 390 7.88 5.63 -11.39
N HIS A 391 6.79 4.90 -11.61
CA HIS A 391 6.36 4.49 -12.93
C HIS A 391 5.45 5.56 -13.53
N SER A 392 5.68 5.91 -14.79
CA SER A 392 4.86 6.85 -15.54
C SER A 392 4.05 6.16 -16.63
N SER A 393 2.80 6.60 -16.76
CA SER A 393 1.90 6.21 -17.86
C SER A 393 2.45 6.47 -19.27
N GLU A 394 3.47 7.31 -19.41
CA GLU A 394 4.08 7.66 -20.71
C GLU A 394 5.02 6.56 -21.24
N ASP A 395 5.56 5.70 -20.38
CA ASP A 395 6.54 4.68 -20.80
C ASP A 395 5.90 3.41 -21.36
N ALA A 396 4.66 3.11 -20.96
CA ALA A 396 3.90 1.95 -21.46
C ALA A 396 4.61 0.59 -21.28
N VAL A 397 5.50 0.47 -20.29
CA VAL A 397 6.24 -0.76 -19.97
C VAL A 397 5.61 -1.47 -18.76
N PRO A 398 5.89 -2.77 -18.53
CA PRO A 398 5.49 -3.43 -17.29
C PRO A 398 6.10 -2.73 -16.07
N PRO A 399 5.30 -2.29 -15.08
CA PRO A 399 5.82 -1.49 -13.96
C PRO A 399 6.95 -2.17 -13.19
N TRP A 400 6.83 -3.49 -12.96
CA TRP A 400 7.84 -4.25 -12.25
C TRP A 400 9.16 -4.43 -13.02
N MET A 401 9.15 -4.21 -14.34
CA MET A 401 10.38 -4.20 -15.14
C MET A 401 11.16 -2.91 -14.94
N VAL A 402 10.47 -1.77 -14.73
CA VAL A 402 11.13 -0.53 -14.29
C VAL A 402 11.78 -0.73 -12.93
N VAL A 403 11.08 -1.39 -12.01
CA VAL A 403 11.61 -1.68 -10.67
C VAL A 403 12.85 -2.58 -10.73
N ALA A 404 12.81 -3.68 -11.48
CA ALA A 404 13.96 -4.59 -11.59
C ALA A 404 15.15 -3.94 -12.30
N ASP A 405 14.90 -3.10 -13.31
CA ASP A 405 15.96 -2.37 -14.01
C ASP A 405 16.64 -1.34 -13.11
N GLU A 406 15.85 -0.52 -12.41
CA GLU A 406 16.36 0.50 -11.49
C GLU A 406 17.14 -0.09 -10.31
N LEU A 407 16.70 -1.24 -9.80
CA LEU A 407 17.37 -1.92 -8.69
C LEU A 407 18.51 -2.84 -9.16
N GLU A 408 18.65 -3.03 -10.47
CA GLU A 408 19.60 -3.95 -11.10
C GLU A 408 19.53 -5.41 -10.57
N VAL A 409 18.33 -5.94 -10.35
CA VAL A 409 18.12 -7.27 -9.75
C VAL A 409 16.97 -8.06 -10.38
N ASP A 410 17.11 -9.39 -10.40
CA ASP A 410 15.98 -10.30 -10.60
C ASP A 410 15.02 -10.24 -9.40
N LEU A 411 13.70 -10.25 -9.66
CA LEU A 411 12.66 -10.13 -8.63
C LEU A 411 11.68 -11.32 -8.64
N GLY A 412 11.34 -11.80 -7.45
CA GLY A 412 10.11 -12.56 -7.23
C GLY A 412 8.99 -11.61 -6.82
N VAL A 413 7.93 -11.55 -7.62
CA VAL A 413 6.88 -10.53 -7.46
C VAL A 413 5.54 -11.20 -7.17
N ALA A 414 4.92 -10.84 -6.05
CA ALA A 414 3.50 -11.06 -5.86
C ALA A 414 2.78 -10.02 -6.72
N SER A 415 2.21 -10.47 -7.85
CA SER A 415 1.50 -9.60 -8.77
C SER A 415 0.08 -10.08 -9.04
N TRP A 416 -0.84 -9.15 -9.25
CA TRP A 416 -2.20 -9.52 -9.63
C TRP A 416 -2.17 -10.14 -11.02
N TRP A 417 -2.47 -11.43 -11.10
CA TRP A 417 -2.85 -12.11 -12.33
C TRP A 417 -4.16 -12.84 -12.07
N ASP A 418 -5.25 -12.36 -12.67
CA ASP A 418 -6.49 -13.12 -12.72
C ASP A 418 -6.60 -13.91 -14.03
N TYR A 419 -7.68 -14.67 -14.15
CA TYR A 419 -8.00 -15.49 -15.32
C TYR A 419 -8.16 -14.70 -16.63
N ASN A 420 -8.24 -13.37 -16.55
CA ASN A 420 -8.60 -12.45 -17.62
C ASN A 420 -7.42 -11.53 -18.01
N TYR A 421 -6.56 -11.14 -17.07
CA TYR A 421 -5.57 -10.07 -17.19
C TYR A 421 -4.15 -10.44 -16.71
N GLY A 422 -3.83 -11.74 -16.66
CA GLY A 422 -2.55 -12.22 -16.18
C GLY A 422 -1.31 -11.65 -16.89
N PHE A 423 -0.16 -11.80 -16.24
CA PHE A 423 1.15 -11.44 -16.79
C PHE A 423 2.08 -12.64 -16.72
N ALA A 424 2.80 -12.92 -17.79
CA ALA A 424 3.74 -14.04 -17.84
C ALA A 424 5.03 -13.68 -17.11
N SER A 425 5.64 -14.62 -16.39
CA SER A 425 6.99 -14.40 -15.85
C SER A 425 7.95 -14.00 -16.98
N ILE A 426 8.71 -12.93 -16.78
CA ILE A 426 9.77 -12.48 -17.70
C ILE A 426 11.07 -13.13 -17.24
N CYS A 427 11.82 -13.69 -18.18
CA CYS A 427 13.02 -14.44 -17.92
C CYS A 427 14.13 -13.80 -18.75
N ALA A 428 15.19 -13.30 -18.12
CA ALA A 428 16.25 -12.56 -18.80
C ALA A 428 16.90 -13.37 -19.95
N GLY A 429 16.90 -14.70 -19.84
CA GLY A 429 17.45 -15.61 -20.85
C GLY A 429 16.50 -16.01 -21.98
N ASP A 430 15.25 -15.54 -22.03
CA ASP A 430 14.33 -15.78 -23.17
C ASP A 430 14.58 -14.78 -24.31
N ASP A 431 14.08 -15.05 -25.52
CA ASP A 431 14.15 -14.12 -26.65
C ASP A 431 12.78 -13.51 -26.97
N TYR A 432 12.65 -12.22 -26.65
CA TYR A 432 11.46 -11.40 -26.85
C TYR A 432 11.46 -10.63 -28.18
N SER A 433 12.53 -10.67 -28.97
CA SER A 433 12.71 -9.82 -30.16
C SER A 433 11.71 -10.10 -31.29
N ALA A 434 11.17 -11.32 -31.33
CA ALA A 434 10.16 -11.73 -32.31
C ALA A 434 8.71 -11.53 -31.79
N THR A 435 8.55 -11.12 -30.53
CA THR A 435 7.23 -10.97 -29.93
C THR A 435 6.54 -9.71 -30.41
N THR A 436 5.20 -9.73 -30.40
CA THR A 436 4.45 -8.51 -30.69
C THR A 436 4.79 -7.44 -29.65
N ASN A 437 5.17 -6.26 -30.15
CA ASN A 437 5.65 -5.13 -29.36
C ASN A 437 6.84 -5.44 -28.43
N ASN A 438 7.65 -6.48 -28.68
CA ASN A 438 8.75 -6.88 -27.80
C ASN A 438 8.32 -7.11 -26.34
N MET A 439 7.10 -7.61 -26.13
CA MET A 439 6.44 -7.71 -24.82
C MET A 439 6.34 -6.39 -24.03
N CYS A 440 6.46 -5.25 -24.70
CA CYS A 440 6.54 -3.92 -24.11
C CYS A 440 7.75 -3.76 -23.17
N LEU A 441 8.85 -4.47 -23.44
CA LEU A 441 10.09 -4.44 -22.64
C LEU A 441 11.13 -3.46 -23.17
N VAL A 442 10.72 -2.53 -24.05
CA VAL A 442 11.62 -1.57 -24.68
C VAL A 442 11.06 -0.17 -24.52
N SER A 443 11.87 0.74 -23.95
CA SER A 443 11.62 2.18 -23.88
C SER A 443 12.93 2.91 -24.16
N GLU A 444 12.97 3.67 -25.26
CA GLU A 444 14.15 4.46 -25.61
C GLU A 444 14.45 5.54 -24.56
N GLU A 445 13.40 6.08 -23.94
CA GLU A 445 13.52 7.15 -22.95
C GLU A 445 14.09 6.65 -21.61
N LEU A 446 13.64 5.47 -21.17
CA LEU A 446 14.18 4.84 -19.96
C LEU A 446 15.50 4.10 -20.22
N GLY A 447 15.94 3.97 -21.48
CA GLY A 447 17.07 3.12 -21.84
C GLY A 447 16.79 1.62 -21.71
N LEU A 448 15.54 1.22 -21.41
CA LEU A 448 15.11 -0.16 -21.40
C LEU A 448 15.22 -0.74 -22.80
N SER A 449 16.05 -1.75 -22.94
CA SER A 449 16.28 -2.42 -24.22
C SER A 449 16.46 -3.91 -24.02
N LEU A 450 16.11 -4.68 -25.06
CA LEU A 450 16.48 -6.08 -25.11
C LEU A 450 17.98 -6.20 -25.34
N ASN A 451 18.60 -7.18 -24.68
CA ASN A 451 20.01 -7.50 -24.89
C ASN A 451 20.26 -8.02 -26.32
N SER A 452 21.53 -8.25 -26.69
CA SER A 452 21.89 -8.70 -28.04
C SER A 452 21.29 -10.05 -28.47
N GLU A 453 20.83 -10.84 -27.50
CA GLU A 453 20.18 -12.14 -27.69
C GLU A 453 18.65 -12.02 -27.72
N GLY A 454 18.11 -10.81 -27.55
CA GLY A 454 16.68 -10.52 -27.52
C GLY A 454 16.04 -10.65 -26.15
N GLY A 455 16.81 -10.89 -25.09
CA GLY A 455 16.31 -11.06 -23.72
C GLY A 455 16.16 -9.78 -22.93
N ALA A 456 15.34 -9.83 -21.87
CA ALA A 456 15.26 -8.77 -20.88
C ALA A 456 16.58 -8.65 -20.10
N ALA A 457 16.84 -7.50 -19.47
CA ALA A 457 18.01 -7.31 -18.61
C ALA A 457 17.92 -8.15 -17.32
N TYR A 458 16.72 -8.24 -16.76
CA TYR A 458 16.42 -8.92 -15.50
C TYR A 458 15.18 -9.80 -15.62
N SER A 459 15.07 -10.78 -14.74
CA SER A 459 13.97 -11.71 -14.63
C SER A 459 12.94 -11.21 -13.61
N LEU A 460 11.67 -11.37 -13.96
CA LEU A 460 10.52 -11.14 -13.10
C LEU A 460 9.72 -12.44 -13.02
N GLU A 461 9.85 -13.15 -11.90
CA GLU A 461 9.16 -14.42 -11.68
C GLU A 461 7.98 -14.24 -10.72
N ASN A 462 6.81 -14.73 -11.13
CA ASN A 462 5.55 -14.54 -10.41
C ASN A 462 5.49 -15.41 -9.14
N ALA A 463 5.46 -14.79 -7.96
CA ALA A 463 5.29 -15.48 -6.70
C ALA A 463 3.85 -16.00 -6.53
N ILE A 464 3.67 -17.30 -6.35
CA ILE A 464 2.34 -17.95 -6.35
C ILE A 464 1.77 -18.12 -4.96
N ALA A 465 2.62 -18.44 -3.98
CA ALA A 465 2.15 -18.69 -2.62
C ALA A 465 3.20 -18.27 -1.59
N ALA A 466 2.69 -17.86 -0.43
CA ALA A 466 3.47 -17.59 0.75
C ALA A 466 2.99 -18.44 1.92
N SER A 467 3.86 -18.65 2.91
CA SER A 467 3.47 -19.20 4.20
C SER A 467 4.26 -18.59 5.34
N PHE A 468 3.65 -18.56 6.52
CA PHE A 468 4.25 -18.03 7.73
C PHE A 468 3.73 -18.79 8.96
N VAL A 469 4.54 -18.83 10.02
CA VAL A 469 4.12 -19.43 11.29
C VAL A 469 3.27 -18.43 12.07
N MET A 470 1.98 -18.70 12.19
CA MET A 470 0.99 -17.85 12.85
C MET A 470 0.27 -18.67 13.92
N ASN A 471 0.21 -18.17 15.16
CA ASN A 471 -0.41 -18.89 16.28
C ASN A 471 0.12 -20.33 16.45
N GLY A 472 1.41 -20.54 16.15
CA GLY A 472 2.07 -21.85 16.21
C GLY A 472 1.75 -22.81 15.05
N GLN A 473 1.05 -22.34 14.01
CA GLN A 473 0.72 -23.12 12.81
C GLN A 473 1.40 -22.50 11.59
N ASP A 474 1.99 -23.32 10.72
CA ASP A 474 2.49 -22.86 9.42
C ASP A 474 1.31 -22.78 8.44
N LEU A 475 0.82 -21.57 8.20
CA LEU A 475 -0.34 -21.31 7.33
C LEU A 475 0.11 -20.56 6.09
N ALA A 476 -0.55 -20.88 4.98
CA ALA A 476 -0.27 -20.41 3.65
C ALA A 476 -1.47 -19.68 3.06
N TRP A 477 -1.18 -18.86 2.05
CA TRP A 477 -2.16 -18.15 1.24
C TRP A 477 -1.62 -17.94 -0.18
N GLY A 478 -2.53 -17.58 -1.08
CA GLY A 478 -2.21 -17.28 -2.47
C GLY A 478 -1.70 -15.86 -2.67
N LEU A 479 -0.76 -15.71 -3.58
CA LEU A 479 -0.19 -14.43 -4.00
C LEU A 479 -0.68 -14.02 -5.40
N TRP A 480 -1.63 -14.76 -5.96
CA TRP A 480 -2.30 -14.41 -7.20
C TRP A 480 -3.46 -13.43 -6.97
N GLY A 481 -3.80 -12.70 -8.03
CA GLY A 481 -4.96 -11.81 -8.05
C GLY A 481 -6.23 -12.57 -8.39
N ASP A 482 -7.13 -12.73 -7.43
CA ASP A 482 -8.47 -13.27 -7.64
C ASP A 482 -9.38 -12.81 -6.49
N PHE A 483 -10.69 -12.99 -6.62
CA PHE A 483 -11.68 -12.66 -5.59
C PHE A 483 -11.95 -13.81 -4.63
N THR A 484 -10.93 -14.62 -4.34
CA THR A 484 -11.01 -15.68 -3.34
C THR A 484 -10.53 -15.19 -1.99
N SER A 485 -11.01 -15.81 -0.92
CA SER A 485 -10.67 -15.42 0.45
C SER A 485 -9.19 -15.66 0.79
N ILE A 486 -8.43 -16.34 -0.06
CA ILE A 486 -7.01 -16.66 0.14
C ILE A 486 -6.08 -15.86 -0.79
N ALA A 487 -6.63 -15.00 -1.65
CA ALA A 487 -5.88 -14.30 -2.69
C ALA A 487 -5.28 -12.96 -2.21
N SER A 488 -4.52 -12.30 -3.07
CA SER A 488 -3.80 -11.06 -2.76
C SER A 488 -4.06 -9.97 -3.80
N HIS A 489 -4.05 -8.71 -3.38
CA HIS A 489 -3.90 -7.57 -4.30
C HIS A 489 -2.57 -7.61 -5.04
N ALA A 490 -1.57 -8.26 -4.43
CA ALA A 490 -0.33 -8.65 -5.06
C ALA A 490 0.40 -7.45 -5.68
N LYS A 491 1.03 -6.68 -4.80
CA LYS A 491 1.80 -5.46 -5.13
C LYS A 491 3.05 -5.35 -4.26
N PHE A 492 3.78 -6.45 -4.13
CA PHE A 492 5.06 -6.46 -3.42
C PHE A 492 6.01 -7.47 -4.07
N GLY A 493 7.31 -7.28 -3.85
CA GLY A 493 8.34 -8.14 -4.42
C GLY A 493 9.57 -8.21 -3.55
N THR A 494 10.43 -9.17 -3.85
CA THR A 494 11.72 -9.34 -3.17
C THR A 494 12.79 -9.76 -4.18
N ALA A 495 14.00 -9.27 -3.97
CA ALA A 495 15.14 -9.63 -4.79
C ALA A 495 15.49 -11.11 -4.69
N ALA A 496 15.90 -11.68 -5.81
CA ALA A 496 16.53 -12.99 -5.88
C ALA A 496 17.88 -13.05 -5.17
N SER A 497 18.59 -11.93 -5.19
CA SER A 497 19.98 -11.83 -4.78
C SER A 497 20.11 -11.53 -3.29
N TRP A 498 21.09 -12.19 -2.66
CA TRP A 498 21.50 -11.88 -1.29
C TRP A 498 22.49 -10.71 -1.21
N ASP A 499 23.13 -10.35 -2.32
CA ASP A 499 24.07 -9.22 -2.38
C ASP A 499 23.32 -7.87 -2.44
N PHE A 500 22.07 -7.91 -2.89
CA PHE A 500 21.18 -6.75 -3.02
C PHE A 500 19.83 -7.09 -2.39
N PRO A 501 19.73 -7.08 -1.05
CA PRO A 501 18.59 -7.59 -0.29
C PRO A 501 17.40 -6.61 -0.32
N TRP A 502 16.82 -6.42 -1.51
CA TRP A 502 15.69 -5.52 -1.70
C TRP A 502 14.35 -6.19 -1.35
N VAL A 503 13.52 -5.45 -0.62
CA VAL A 503 12.08 -5.72 -0.49
C VAL A 503 11.31 -4.51 -0.99
N VAL A 504 10.34 -4.74 -1.87
CA VAL A 504 9.62 -3.71 -2.58
C VAL A 504 8.13 -3.77 -2.25
N SER A 505 7.52 -2.63 -1.92
CA SER A 505 6.06 -2.44 -1.92
C SER A 505 5.69 -1.48 -3.04
N GLY A 506 4.61 -1.75 -3.76
CA GLY A 506 4.20 -0.99 -4.93
C GLY A 506 2.73 -0.62 -4.95
N ASP A 507 2.40 0.36 -5.79
CA ASP A 507 1.04 0.77 -6.10
C ASP A 507 0.42 -0.04 -7.24
N GLU A 508 1.27 -0.54 -8.15
CA GLU A 508 0.83 -1.24 -9.33
C GLU A 508 1.15 -2.73 -9.22
N ASN A 509 0.18 -3.55 -9.63
CA ASN A 509 0.49 -4.92 -10.01
C ASN A 509 1.07 -4.91 -11.45
N ASN A 510 1.29 -6.09 -12.03
CA ASN A 510 1.88 -6.24 -13.36
C ASN A 510 0.81 -6.57 -14.43
N GLN A 511 -0.48 -6.30 -14.17
CA GLN A 511 -1.53 -6.48 -15.18
C GLN A 511 -1.24 -5.60 -16.38
N GLY A 512 -1.36 -6.17 -17.58
CA GLY A 512 -1.05 -5.44 -18.80
C GLY A 512 -0.82 -6.36 -19.99
N TRP A 513 0.17 -6.01 -20.82
CA TRP A 513 0.60 -6.85 -21.91
C TRP A 513 1.21 -8.16 -21.39
N SER A 514 0.93 -9.35 -21.94
CA SER A 514 0.30 -9.64 -23.23
C SER A 514 -1.20 -9.91 -23.21
N CYS A 515 -1.87 -9.77 -22.06
CA CYS A 515 -3.33 -9.90 -22.01
C CYS A 515 -4.07 -8.64 -22.48
N SER A 516 -3.36 -7.51 -22.63
CA SER A 516 -3.84 -6.28 -23.29
C SER A 516 -3.73 -6.34 -24.83
N THR A 517 -4.45 -5.45 -25.54
CA THR A 517 -4.28 -5.22 -26.99
C THR A 517 -3.21 -4.18 -27.34
N SER A 518 -2.72 -3.41 -26.35
CA SER A 518 -1.69 -2.39 -26.50
C SER A 518 -0.76 -2.36 -25.28
N CYS A 519 0.43 -1.80 -25.44
CA CYS A 519 1.36 -1.60 -24.33
C CYS A 519 0.81 -0.64 -23.27
N THR A 520 -0.10 0.26 -23.61
CA THR A 520 -0.73 1.22 -22.68
C THR A 520 -1.96 0.66 -21.94
N GLY A 521 -2.28 -0.63 -22.09
CA GLY A 521 -3.48 -1.18 -21.44
C GLY A 521 -3.22 -1.63 -20.01
N SER A 522 -4.21 -1.44 -19.13
CA SER A 522 -4.13 -1.72 -17.69
C SER A 522 -2.98 -0.95 -17.02
N GLN A 523 -2.19 -1.56 -16.13
CA GLN A 523 -1.21 -0.84 -15.31
C GLN A 523 -0.07 -0.23 -16.13
N ASN A 524 0.36 -0.87 -17.23
CA ASN A 524 1.41 -0.30 -18.07
C ASN A 524 1.09 1.13 -18.56
N GLY A 525 -0.20 1.48 -18.74
CA GLY A 525 -0.63 2.83 -19.15
C GLY A 525 -1.03 3.75 -17.99
N ARG A 526 -0.65 3.42 -16.76
CA ARG A 526 -0.90 4.20 -15.55
C ARG A 526 0.42 4.57 -14.90
N GLY A 527 0.34 5.50 -13.96
CA GLY A 527 1.47 5.79 -13.08
C GLY A 527 1.36 5.04 -11.75
N GLY A 528 2.46 5.00 -11.00
CA GLY A 528 2.48 4.36 -9.70
C GLY A 528 3.78 4.60 -8.97
N LEU A 529 3.77 4.35 -7.67
CA LEU A 529 4.95 4.46 -6.82
C LEU A 529 5.36 3.08 -6.32
N PHE A 530 6.67 2.90 -6.18
CA PHE A 530 7.28 1.75 -5.54
C PHE A 530 8.31 2.24 -4.53
N TRP A 531 8.34 1.59 -3.37
CA TRP A 531 9.30 1.83 -2.32
C TRP A 531 10.11 0.55 -2.12
N ALA A 532 11.43 0.63 -2.28
CA ALA A 532 12.35 -0.47 -2.10
C ALA A 532 13.27 -0.20 -0.89
N ILE A 533 13.34 -1.17 0.03
CA ILE A 533 14.19 -1.12 1.22
C ILE A 533 15.34 -2.10 1.03
N ASN A 534 16.57 -1.62 1.23
CA ASN A 534 17.76 -2.47 1.28
C ASN A 534 18.03 -2.89 2.73
N ASP A 535 17.38 -3.97 3.18
CA ASP A 535 17.57 -4.49 4.53
C ASP A 535 17.67 -6.01 4.49
N ALA A 536 18.81 -6.54 4.91
CA ALA A 536 19.13 -7.97 4.82
C ALA A 536 18.20 -8.85 5.67
N ASP A 537 17.76 -8.37 6.83
CA ASP A 537 16.91 -9.16 7.74
C ASP A 537 15.44 -9.15 7.26
N LEU A 538 14.98 -8.00 6.74
CA LEU A 538 13.68 -7.90 6.08
C LEU A 538 13.65 -8.79 4.83
N HIS A 539 14.66 -8.68 3.98
CA HIS A 539 14.81 -9.52 2.79
C HIS A 539 14.82 -11.01 3.14
N ALA A 540 15.65 -11.44 4.09
CA ALA A 540 15.73 -12.84 4.47
C ALA A 540 14.38 -13.39 4.95
N SER A 541 13.65 -12.60 5.75
CA SER A 541 12.34 -13.00 6.27
C SER A 541 11.24 -12.99 5.19
N MET A 542 11.25 -12.02 4.27
CA MET A 542 10.35 -11.98 3.11
C MET A 542 10.64 -13.12 2.13
N TYR A 543 11.91 -13.31 1.78
CA TYR A 543 12.39 -14.40 0.92
C TYR A 543 11.96 -15.76 1.49
N SER A 544 12.09 -15.97 2.80
CA SER A 544 11.64 -17.18 3.50
C SER A 544 10.11 -17.38 3.43
N THR A 545 9.36 -16.29 3.46
CA THR A 545 7.88 -16.29 3.40
C THR A 545 7.36 -16.78 2.05
N LEU A 546 8.03 -16.46 0.94
CA LEU A 546 7.69 -17.00 -0.38
C LEU A 546 7.94 -18.50 -0.45
N LYS A 547 6.96 -19.31 -0.86
CA LYS A 547 7.08 -20.77 -0.92
C LYS A 547 7.06 -21.34 -2.33
N THR A 548 6.29 -20.72 -3.21
CA THR A 548 6.11 -21.20 -4.57
C THR A 548 6.24 -20.01 -5.50
N VAL A 549 7.09 -20.12 -6.50
CA VAL A 549 7.31 -19.12 -7.55
C VAL A 549 7.21 -19.80 -8.90
N CYS A 550 6.53 -19.14 -9.83
CA CYS A 550 6.36 -19.60 -11.19
C CYS A 550 7.68 -19.51 -11.96
N ALA A 551 8.30 -20.68 -12.14
CA ALA A 551 9.70 -20.78 -12.46
C ALA A 551 10.02 -20.46 -13.91
N CYS A 552 11.16 -19.80 -14.13
CA CYS A 552 11.73 -19.73 -15.46
C CYS A 552 12.25 -21.12 -15.95
N ASN A 553 11.73 -21.72 -17.04
CA ASN A 553 12.29 -22.96 -17.62
C ASN A 553 12.00 -23.16 -19.12
N SER A 554 12.77 -24.02 -19.78
CA SER A 554 12.72 -24.24 -21.24
C SER A 554 11.61 -25.17 -21.72
N PHE A 555 10.87 -25.80 -20.80
CA PHE A 555 9.67 -26.59 -21.12
C PHE A 555 8.40 -25.74 -21.03
N SER A 556 8.53 -24.46 -20.67
CA SER A 556 7.46 -23.49 -20.65
C SER A 556 6.99 -23.21 -22.08
N VAL A 557 5.71 -23.39 -22.34
CA VAL A 557 4.99 -22.69 -23.42
C VAL A 557 4.24 -21.52 -22.80
N ASP A 558 3.64 -20.62 -23.60
CA ASP A 558 3.00 -19.38 -23.14
C ASP A 558 2.19 -19.59 -21.85
N TYR A 559 1.25 -20.54 -21.85
CA TYR A 559 0.37 -20.79 -20.70
C TYR A 559 1.10 -21.18 -19.40
N LYS A 560 2.31 -21.76 -19.47
CA LYS A 560 3.12 -22.12 -18.30
C LYS A 560 3.87 -20.93 -17.70
N ARG A 561 4.29 -19.95 -18.52
CA ARG A 561 4.84 -18.69 -18.01
C ARG A 561 3.79 -17.84 -17.29
N PHE A 562 2.55 -18.03 -17.69
CA PHE A 562 1.36 -17.55 -16.99
C PHE A 562 1.00 -18.40 -15.78
N CYS A 563 1.77 -19.43 -15.43
CA CYS A 563 1.51 -20.27 -14.26
C CYS A 563 0.16 -21.00 -14.36
N ASN A 564 -0.25 -21.30 -15.60
CA ASN A 564 -1.59 -21.73 -16.05
C ASN A 564 -2.73 -20.70 -15.85
N PHE A 565 -2.43 -19.48 -15.42
CA PHE A 565 -3.36 -18.33 -15.37
C PHE A 565 -3.24 -17.51 -16.67
N GLY A 566 -3.73 -18.05 -17.79
CA GLY A 566 -3.62 -17.39 -19.10
C GLY A 566 -4.63 -16.26 -19.32
N CYS A 567 -4.53 -15.59 -20.48
CA CYS A 567 -5.47 -14.55 -20.95
C CYS A 567 -6.82 -15.10 -21.43
N SER A 568 -7.51 -15.88 -20.60
CA SER A 568 -8.60 -16.76 -21.03
C SER A 568 -9.90 -16.03 -21.43
N TYR A 569 -10.11 -14.80 -20.95
CA TYR A 569 -11.33 -14.02 -21.27
C TYR A 569 -11.38 -13.59 -22.75
N LYS A 570 -10.23 -13.42 -23.40
CA LYS A 570 -10.15 -13.09 -24.84
C LYS A 570 -10.29 -14.34 -25.71
N ASN A 571 -11.31 -15.15 -25.40
CA ASN A 571 -11.72 -16.38 -26.08
C ASN A 571 -12.32 -16.11 -27.49
N THR A 572 -11.72 -15.20 -28.26
CA THR A 572 -12.20 -14.79 -29.58
C THR A 572 -11.03 -14.72 -30.54
N THR A 573 -10.64 -15.86 -31.12
CA THR A 573 -10.04 -15.99 -32.47
C THR A 573 -8.79 -15.17 -32.88
N ALA A 574 -8.29 -14.26 -32.05
CA ALA A 574 -6.99 -13.64 -32.23
C ALA A 574 -5.98 -14.70 -31.79
N SER A 575 -5.14 -15.15 -32.72
CA SER A 575 -3.89 -15.83 -32.39
C SER A 575 -3.27 -15.11 -31.20
N MET A 576 -2.92 -15.83 -30.13
CA MET A 576 -1.99 -15.27 -29.14
C MET A 576 -0.86 -14.58 -29.92
N PRO A 577 -0.51 -13.33 -29.59
CA PRO A 577 0.60 -12.66 -30.23
C PRO A 577 1.80 -13.61 -30.26
N ILE A 578 2.65 -13.55 -31.30
CA ILE A 578 3.82 -14.45 -31.40
C ILE A 578 4.54 -14.43 -30.05
N GLY A 579 4.51 -15.58 -29.35
CA GLY A 579 5.14 -15.74 -28.06
C GLY A 579 6.67 -15.71 -28.19
N PRO A 580 7.40 -15.38 -27.11
CA PRO A 580 8.85 -15.36 -27.14
C PRO A 580 9.42 -16.76 -27.38
N SER A 581 10.68 -16.82 -27.79
CA SER A 581 11.40 -18.10 -27.72
C SER A 581 11.81 -18.33 -26.26
N TYR A 582 11.19 -19.32 -25.62
CA TYR A 582 11.52 -19.71 -24.25
C TYR A 582 12.82 -20.50 -24.20
N LEU A 583 13.92 -19.79 -23.90
CA LEU A 583 15.28 -20.33 -23.95
C LEU A 583 15.88 -20.52 -22.55
N GLN A 584 15.43 -19.76 -21.54
CA GLN A 584 15.94 -19.88 -20.19
C GLN A 584 15.58 -21.25 -19.59
N GLN A 585 16.57 -22.00 -19.12
CA GLN A 585 16.39 -23.39 -18.67
C GLN A 585 16.08 -23.53 -17.18
N SER A 586 16.49 -22.55 -16.37
CA SER A 586 16.40 -22.60 -14.90
C SER A 586 15.90 -21.29 -14.31
N SER A 587 15.21 -21.42 -13.19
CA SER A 587 14.78 -20.31 -12.34
C SER A 587 15.87 -19.99 -11.35
N PHE A 588 15.98 -18.73 -10.95
CA PHE A 588 16.85 -18.38 -9.82
C PHE A 588 16.30 -18.89 -8.48
N TRP A 589 15.03 -19.31 -8.43
CA TRP A 589 14.40 -19.97 -7.28
C TRP A 589 14.63 -21.49 -7.23
N ASP A 590 15.31 -22.07 -8.22
CA ASP A 590 15.60 -23.52 -8.27
C ASP A 590 16.50 -23.97 -7.11
N ALA A 591 17.49 -23.15 -6.75
CA ALA A 591 18.45 -23.48 -5.70
C ALA A 591 17.79 -23.68 -4.32
N ASP A 592 16.65 -23.04 -4.10
CA ASP A 592 15.92 -23.01 -2.84
C ASP A 592 14.62 -23.83 -2.87
N ASN A 593 14.42 -24.66 -3.91
CA ASN A 593 13.22 -25.47 -4.11
C ASN A 593 11.90 -24.68 -4.04
N LYS A 594 11.91 -23.41 -4.49
CA LYS A 594 10.71 -22.56 -4.57
C LYS A 594 10.15 -22.50 -5.98
N ALA A 595 10.97 -22.83 -6.96
CA ALA A 595 10.60 -22.92 -8.36
C ALA A 595 9.52 -23.99 -8.60
N TRP A 596 8.40 -23.56 -9.17
CA TRP A 596 7.30 -24.42 -9.60
C TRP A 596 7.09 -24.32 -11.11
N ILE A 597 6.98 -25.48 -11.74
CA ILE A 597 6.73 -25.64 -13.17
C ILE A 597 5.36 -26.31 -13.34
N PRO A 598 4.34 -25.60 -13.84
CA PRO A 598 3.01 -26.15 -14.06
C PRO A 598 2.92 -27.22 -15.15
#